data_AF-A0A1X1YFM8-F1
#
_entry.id   AF-A0A1X1YFM8-F1
#
_cell.length_a   1.000
_cell.length_b   1.000
_cell.length_c   1.000
_cell.angle_alpha   90.00
_cell.angle_beta   90.00
_cell.angle_gamma   90.00
#
_symmetry.space_group_name_H-M   'P 1'
#
loop_
_entity.id
_entity.type
_entity.pdbx_description
1 polymer ?
#
loop_
_entity_poly.entity_id
_entity_poly.type
_entity_poly.pdbx_seq_one_letter_code
_entity_poly.pdbx_strand_id
1 'polypeptide(L)'
;MGKLAVSAACGLLCAIGAASAAQAEPEVPSGPYAFTAQHGPSQRTATWTFTPCGPTCTTVEGERWLQHAEFHLNGGRWEYSGGGSMDCPVDHTPLPISRTASFDAVTLAGQWTTTTLEPCGRGPAGGVVGQWDFQLTKAG
;
A
#
# COMPACT_ATOMS: atom_id res chain seq x y z
N MET A 1 78.50 -0.92 -7.52
CA MET A 1 77.79 -1.55 -6.37
C MET A 1 76.57 -0.70 -6.07
N GLY A 2 75.37 -1.27 -6.02
CA GLY A 2 74.15 -0.63 -5.49
C GLY A 2 73.12 -0.15 -6.52
N LYS A 3 72.09 -0.97 -6.75
CA LYS A 3 70.84 -0.66 -7.48
C LYS A 3 69.89 0.16 -6.58
N LEU A 4 69.04 1.01 -7.18
CA LEU A 4 67.57 0.85 -7.20
C LEU A 4 66.88 2.09 -7.80
N ALA A 5 66.16 1.86 -8.89
CA ALA A 5 65.14 2.75 -9.42
C ALA A 5 63.82 2.49 -8.68
N VAL A 6 63.00 3.53 -8.43
CA VAL A 6 61.57 3.35 -8.18
C VAL A 6 60.80 4.48 -8.88
N SER A 7 59.80 4.02 -9.63
CA SER A 7 59.01 4.72 -10.62
C SER A 7 58.04 5.76 -10.03
N ALA A 8 57.76 6.76 -10.84
CA ALA A 8 56.59 7.63 -10.71
C ALA A 8 55.30 6.79 -10.88
N ALA A 9 54.35 6.97 -9.97
CA ALA A 9 52.98 6.46 -10.13
C ALA A 9 52.02 7.65 -10.01
N CYS A 10 51.51 8.10 -11.16
CA CYS A 10 50.32 8.93 -11.23
C CYS A 10 49.15 8.17 -10.60
N GLY A 11 48.75 8.57 -9.39
CA GLY A 11 47.51 8.10 -8.78
C GLY A 11 46.32 8.73 -9.50
N LEU A 12 45.72 7.99 -10.42
CA LEU A 12 44.43 8.33 -11.02
C LEU A 12 43.34 8.11 -9.95
N LEU A 13 42.87 9.20 -9.35
CA LEU A 13 41.70 9.20 -8.47
C LEU A 13 40.45 8.93 -9.30
N CYS A 14 40.02 7.68 -9.36
CA CYS A 14 38.68 7.34 -9.82
C CYS A 14 37.68 7.83 -8.77
N ALA A 15 37.12 9.03 -8.98
CA ALA A 15 35.92 9.48 -8.30
C ALA A 15 34.77 8.55 -8.73
N ILE A 16 34.48 7.54 -7.92
CA ILE A 16 33.23 6.79 -7.96
C ILE A 16 32.10 7.75 -7.60
N GLY A 17 31.51 8.38 -8.62
CA GLY A 17 30.26 9.10 -8.46
C GLY A 17 29.25 8.14 -7.83
N ALA A 18 28.75 8.49 -6.65
CA ALA A 18 27.57 7.86 -6.11
C ALA A 18 26.46 8.08 -7.14
N ALA A 19 26.15 7.04 -7.91
CA ALA A 19 24.94 7.03 -8.69
C ALA A 19 23.81 7.19 -7.68
N SER A 20 23.23 8.39 -7.61
CA SER A 20 21.95 8.59 -6.95
C SER A 20 21.05 7.49 -7.49
N ALA A 21 20.66 6.54 -6.65
CA ALA A 21 19.61 5.62 -7.00
C ALA A 21 18.41 6.52 -7.30
N ALA A 22 18.16 6.78 -8.58
CA ALA A 22 16.96 7.44 -9.02
C ALA A 22 15.84 6.53 -8.54
N GLN A 23 15.27 6.86 -7.38
CA GLN A 23 14.08 6.19 -6.91
C GLN A 23 13.07 6.44 -8.01
N ALA A 24 12.70 5.37 -8.71
CA ALA A 24 11.72 5.44 -9.78
C ALA A 24 10.53 6.23 -9.24
N GLU A 25 10.15 7.31 -9.94
CA GLU A 25 8.95 8.02 -9.57
C GLU A 25 7.81 7.00 -9.47
N PRO A 26 6.98 7.05 -8.41
CA PRO A 26 5.94 6.05 -8.24
C PRO A 26 5.02 6.03 -9.47
N GLU A 27 4.96 4.89 -10.15
CA GLU A 27 4.08 4.70 -11.29
C GLU A 27 2.62 4.68 -10.81
N VAL A 28 1.71 5.31 -11.57
CA VAL A 28 0.28 5.18 -11.30
C VAL A 28 -0.13 3.74 -11.59
N PRO A 29 -0.66 2.99 -10.60
CA PRO A 29 -1.07 1.61 -10.80
C PRO A 29 -2.09 1.49 -11.94
N SER A 30 -1.89 0.52 -12.82
CA SER A 30 -2.83 0.20 -13.90
C SER A 30 -2.90 -1.30 -14.16
N GLY A 31 -4.08 -1.79 -14.50
CA GLY A 31 -4.33 -3.20 -14.79
C GLY A 31 -4.52 -4.06 -13.54
N PRO A 32 -4.45 -5.39 -13.70
CA PRO A 32 -4.72 -6.34 -12.62
C PRO A 32 -3.53 -6.51 -11.66
N TYR A 33 -3.84 -6.63 -10.38
CA TYR A 33 -2.90 -6.94 -9.31
C TYR A 33 -3.47 -8.09 -8.47
N ALA A 34 -2.63 -9.05 -8.15
CA ALA A 34 -2.95 -10.05 -7.15
C ALA A 34 -2.93 -9.38 -5.77
N PHE A 35 -4.03 -9.52 -5.04
CA PHE A 35 -4.19 -9.10 -3.66
C PHE A 35 -4.02 -10.32 -2.75
N THR A 36 -3.20 -10.17 -1.71
CA THR A 36 -3.05 -11.18 -0.66
C THR A 36 -3.04 -10.51 0.71
N ALA A 37 -3.76 -11.06 1.68
CA ALA A 37 -3.71 -10.61 3.07
C ALA A 37 -3.71 -11.80 4.01
N GLN A 38 -2.95 -11.68 5.10
CA GLN A 38 -2.84 -12.71 6.13
C GLN A 38 -3.12 -12.08 7.50
N HIS A 39 -4.00 -12.70 8.28
CA HIS A 39 -4.23 -12.32 9.66
C HIS A 39 -4.35 -13.58 10.52
N GLY A 40 -3.30 -13.87 11.30
CA GLY A 40 -3.19 -15.14 12.02
C GLY A 40 -3.29 -16.34 11.08
N PRO A 41 -4.18 -17.33 11.32
CA PRO A 41 -4.37 -18.47 10.43
C PRO A 41 -5.23 -18.16 9.20
N SER A 42 -5.85 -16.98 9.13
CA SER A 42 -6.77 -16.62 8.05
C SER A 42 -6.03 -15.96 6.90
N GLN A 43 -6.28 -16.46 5.69
CA GLN A 43 -5.75 -15.90 4.44
C GLN A 43 -6.90 -15.37 3.58
N ARG A 44 -6.65 -14.27 2.88
CA ARG A 44 -7.55 -13.72 1.86
C ARG A 44 -6.76 -13.49 0.57
N THR A 45 -7.38 -13.83 -0.56
CA THR A 45 -6.83 -13.59 -1.89
C THR A 45 -7.91 -13.04 -2.80
N ALA A 46 -7.54 -12.13 -3.69
CA ALA A 46 -8.43 -11.51 -4.67
C ALA A 46 -7.60 -10.94 -5.83
N THR A 47 -8.29 -10.40 -6.84
CA THR A 47 -7.67 -9.57 -7.87
C THR A 47 -8.23 -8.16 -7.72
N TRP A 48 -7.34 -7.16 -7.70
CA TRP A 48 -7.70 -5.75 -7.79
C TRP A 48 -7.32 -5.23 -9.17
N THR A 49 -8.25 -4.58 -9.85
CA THR A 49 -8.01 -3.97 -11.16
C THR A 49 -7.96 -2.47 -10.99
N PHE A 50 -6.84 -1.88 -11.40
CA PHE A 50 -6.58 -0.46 -11.30
C PHE A 50 -6.83 0.22 -12.65
N THR A 51 -7.57 1.33 -12.65
CA THR A 51 -7.77 2.18 -13.81
C THR A 51 -7.32 3.61 -13.47
N PRO A 52 -6.23 4.11 -14.09
CA PRO A 52 -5.77 5.47 -13.86
C PRO A 52 -6.85 6.52 -14.18
N CYS A 53 -7.09 7.45 -13.27
CA CYS A 53 -7.97 8.62 -13.45
C CYS A 53 -7.20 9.95 -13.46
N GLY A 54 -5.88 9.91 -13.22
CA GLY A 54 -5.00 11.06 -13.24
C GLY A 54 -3.61 10.71 -12.70
N PRO A 55 -2.67 11.68 -12.66
CA PRO A 55 -1.30 11.44 -12.17
C PRO A 55 -1.24 11.08 -10.68
N THR A 56 -2.25 11.45 -9.91
CA THR A 56 -2.36 11.18 -8.47
C THR A 56 -3.69 10.47 -8.14
N CYS A 57 -4.30 9.81 -9.12
CA CYS A 57 -5.62 9.18 -9.01
C CYS A 57 -5.64 7.83 -9.72
N THR A 58 -6.09 6.79 -9.02
CA THR A 58 -6.47 5.52 -9.64
C THR A 58 -7.79 5.03 -9.06
N THR A 59 -8.69 4.55 -9.91
CA THR A 59 -9.87 3.82 -9.45
C THR A 59 -9.53 2.34 -9.31
N VAL A 60 -10.18 1.68 -8.36
CA VAL A 60 -9.97 0.27 -8.04
C VAL A 60 -11.30 -0.46 -8.14
N GLU A 61 -11.28 -1.57 -8.87
CA GLU A 61 -12.28 -2.63 -8.78
C GLU A 61 -11.65 -3.84 -8.09
N GLY A 62 -12.08 -4.12 -6.87
CA GLY A 62 -11.52 -5.20 -6.07
C GLY A 62 -12.58 -5.98 -5.32
N GLU A 63 -12.49 -5.97 -3.99
CA GLU A 63 -13.52 -6.57 -3.15
C GLU A 63 -14.86 -5.81 -3.25
N ARG A 64 -15.94 -6.39 -2.70
CA ARG A 64 -17.29 -5.79 -2.70
C ARG A 64 -17.35 -4.36 -2.15
N TRP A 65 -16.42 -4.00 -1.26
CA TRP A 65 -16.34 -2.68 -0.64
C TRP A 65 -15.36 -1.73 -1.34
N LEU A 66 -14.59 -2.23 -2.31
CA LEU A 66 -13.71 -1.48 -3.21
C LEU A 66 -14.24 -1.56 -4.64
N GLN A 67 -15.54 -1.38 -4.82
CA GLN A 67 -16.12 -1.22 -6.15
C GLN A 67 -16.07 0.26 -6.50
N HIS A 68 -15.45 0.61 -7.62
CA HIS A 68 -15.25 2.00 -8.06
C HIS A 68 -14.56 2.88 -6.99
N ALA A 69 -13.64 2.31 -6.22
CA ALA A 69 -12.96 3.02 -5.14
C ALA A 69 -11.84 3.92 -5.70
N GLU A 70 -11.93 5.22 -5.47
CA GLU A 70 -10.90 6.16 -5.88
C GLU A 70 -9.78 6.25 -4.83
N PHE A 71 -8.57 5.88 -5.23
CA PHE A 71 -7.37 6.07 -4.43
C PHE A 71 -6.60 7.30 -4.91
N HIS A 72 -6.12 8.08 -3.96
CA HIS A 72 -5.29 9.25 -4.22
C HIS A 72 -3.87 9.06 -3.71
N LEU A 73 -2.90 9.54 -4.49
CA LEU A 73 -1.49 9.52 -4.10
C LEU A 73 -1.18 10.68 -3.14
N ASN A 74 -0.72 10.35 -1.93
CA ASN A 74 -0.33 11.30 -0.89
C ASN A 74 0.97 10.82 -0.22
N GLY A 75 2.04 11.61 -0.31
CA GLY A 75 3.30 11.31 0.40
C GLY A 75 3.93 9.94 0.07
N GLY A 76 3.76 9.44 -1.16
CA GLY A 76 4.26 8.11 -1.57
C GLY A 76 3.31 6.95 -1.26
N ARG A 77 2.10 7.23 -0.77
CA ARG A 77 1.08 6.23 -0.46
C ARG A 77 -0.20 6.49 -1.24
N TRP A 78 -0.80 5.43 -1.74
CA TRP A 78 -2.16 5.48 -2.27
C TRP A 78 -3.13 5.34 -1.11
N GLU A 79 -4.13 6.20 -1.04
CA GLU A 79 -5.06 6.31 0.09
C GLU A 79 -6.51 6.31 -0.39
N TYR A 80 -7.35 5.52 0.27
CA TYR A 80 -8.79 5.47 0.10
C TYR A 80 -9.47 5.56 1.47
N SER A 81 -10.60 6.27 1.50
CA SER A 81 -11.53 6.25 2.63
C SER A 81 -12.96 6.11 2.10
N GLY A 82 -13.76 5.29 2.77
CA GLY A 82 -15.14 5.04 2.40
C GLY A 82 -16.00 4.67 3.59
N GLY A 83 -17.30 4.67 3.36
CA GLY A 83 -18.30 4.24 4.34
C GLY A 83 -18.83 2.84 4.03
N GLY A 84 -19.57 2.30 4.99
CA GLY A 84 -20.35 1.09 4.79
C GLY A 84 -21.25 0.81 5.97
N SER A 85 -21.87 -0.36 5.92
CA SER A 85 -22.58 -0.94 7.06
C SER A 85 -22.08 -2.35 7.31
N MET A 86 -22.10 -2.76 8.57
CA MET A 86 -22.02 -4.15 8.99
C MET A 86 -23.14 -4.44 9.99
N ASP A 87 -23.36 -5.70 10.32
CA ASP A 87 -24.30 -6.05 11.39
C ASP A 87 -23.58 -5.97 12.74
N CYS A 88 -24.19 -5.28 13.71
CA CYS A 88 -23.73 -5.31 15.09
C CYS A 88 -23.86 -6.75 15.63
N PRO A 89 -22.77 -7.41 16.11
CA PRO A 89 -22.83 -8.80 16.56
C PRO A 89 -23.75 -9.06 17.77
N VAL A 90 -24.18 -8.01 18.49
CA VAL A 90 -24.97 -8.12 19.71
C VAL A 90 -26.47 -8.16 19.42
N ASP A 91 -26.95 -7.29 18.54
CA ASP A 91 -28.39 -7.08 18.29
C ASP A 91 -28.77 -7.15 16.81
N HIS A 92 -27.80 -7.42 15.92
CA HIS A 92 -27.95 -7.48 14.47
C HIS A 92 -28.49 -6.20 13.82
N THR A 93 -28.42 -5.08 14.53
CA THR A 93 -28.77 -3.79 13.95
C THR A 93 -27.70 -3.36 12.94
N PRO A 94 -28.08 -2.67 11.83
CA PRO A 94 -27.12 -2.07 10.92
C PRO A 94 -26.24 -1.05 11.65
N LEU A 95 -24.94 -1.29 11.63
CA LEU A 95 -23.93 -0.45 12.27
C LEU A 95 -23.11 0.28 11.19
N PRO A 96 -23.10 1.63 11.18
CA PRO A 96 -22.27 2.38 10.25
C PRO A 96 -20.79 2.20 10.56
N ILE A 97 -19.99 2.02 9.50
CA ILE A 97 -18.55 1.83 9.59
C ILE A 97 -17.82 2.78 8.63
N SER A 98 -16.58 3.09 8.98
CA SER A 98 -15.58 3.64 8.07
C SER A 98 -14.62 2.55 7.66
N ARG A 99 -14.23 2.54 6.39
CA ARG A 99 -13.17 1.71 5.84
C ARG A 99 -12.10 2.61 5.25
N THR A 100 -10.86 2.36 5.64
CA THR A 100 -9.70 3.02 5.05
C THR A 100 -8.79 1.97 4.46
N ALA A 101 -8.21 2.24 3.31
CA ALA A 101 -7.21 1.39 2.70
C ALA A 101 -6.07 2.25 2.23
N SER A 102 -4.84 1.78 2.44
CA SER A 102 -3.69 2.53 1.99
C SER A 102 -2.52 1.61 1.72
N PHE A 103 -1.75 1.88 0.65
CA PHE A 103 -0.59 1.09 0.27
C PHE A 103 0.54 1.94 -0.29
N ASP A 104 1.76 1.52 -0.02
CA ASP A 104 2.97 2.19 -0.49
C ASP A 104 3.09 2.08 -2.02
N ALA A 105 3.40 3.19 -2.67
CA ALA A 105 3.36 3.29 -4.12
C ALA A 105 4.52 2.56 -4.83
N VAL A 106 5.54 2.11 -4.08
CA VAL A 106 6.71 1.40 -4.63
C VAL A 106 6.68 -0.07 -4.25
N THR A 107 6.54 -0.36 -2.95
CA THR A 107 6.57 -1.71 -2.39
C THR A 107 5.23 -2.43 -2.52
N LEU A 108 4.15 -1.69 -2.78
CA LEU A 108 2.79 -2.22 -2.92
C LEU A 108 2.28 -2.92 -1.65
N ALA A 109 2.97 -2.74 -0.53
CA ALA A 109 2.57 -3.21 0.79
C ALA A 109 1.57 -2.22 1.39
N GLY A 110 0.47 -2.74 1.92
CA GLY A 110 -0.64 -1.93 2.38
C GLY A 110 -1.29 -2.45 3.64
N GLN A 111 -2.23 -1.65 4.14
CA GLN A 111 -3.09 -2.00 5.23
C GLN A 111 -4.49 -1.46 4.92
N TRP A 112 -5.51 -2.21 5.30
CA TRP A 112 -6.84 -1.67 5.45
C TRP A 112 -7.30 -1.75 6.90
N THR A 113 -8.22 -0.86 7.25
CA THR A 113 -8.83 -0.78 8.57
C THR A 113 -10.33 -0.57 8.41
N THR A 114 -11.11 -1.23 9.27
CA THR A 114 -12.54 -1.01 9.42
C THR A 114 -12.81 -0.59 10.85
N THR A 115 -13.49 0.55 11.00
CA THR A 115 -13.77 1.17 12.29
C THR A 115 -15.27 1.42 12.42
N THR A 116 -15.85 1.15 13.58
CA THR A 116 -17.25 1.49 13.86
C THR A 116 -17.40 2.99 14.07
N LEU A 117 -18.43 3.59 13.49
CA LEU A 117 -18.74 5.00 13.70
C LEU A 117 -19.65 5.22 14.92
N GLU A 118 -20.35 4.18 15.32
CA GLU A 118 -21.29 4.15 16.43
C GLU A 118 -20.96 2.99 17.38
N PRO A 119 -21.45 3.04 18.63
CA PRO A 119 -21.29 1.93 19.55
C PRO A 119 -22.15 0.74 19.11
N CYS A 120 -21.62 -0.47 19.26
CA CYS A 120 -22.38 -1.72 19.12
C CYS A 120 -22.48 -2.38 20.50
N GLY A 121 -23.71 -2.45 21.04
CA GLY A 121 -23.94 -2.85 22.43
C GLY A 121 -23.40 -1.83 23.44
N ARG A 122 -22.64 -2.31 24.45
CA ARG A 122 -22.05 -1.45 25.50
C ARG A 122 -20.62 -0.96 25.20
N GLY A 123 -20.07 -1.29 24.02
CA GLY A 123 -18.72 -0.87 23.63
C GLY A 123 -18.68 0.62 23.20
N PRO A 124 -17.50 1.26 23.22
CA PRO A 124 -17.35 2.63 22.71
C PRO A 124 -17.49 2.68 21.18
N ALA A 125 -17.97 3.81 20.65
CA ALA A 125 -17.85 4.14 19.23
C ALA A 125 -16.37 4.32 18.85
N GLY A 126 -16.03 4.14 17.57
CA GLY A 126 -14.65 4.32 17.08
C GLY A 126 -13.75 3.10 17.26
N GLY A 127 -14.32 1.92 17.55
CA GLY A 127 -13.56 0.69 17.70
C GLY A 127 -13.08 0.14 16.35
N VAL A 128 -11.79 -0.21 16.26
CA VAL A 128 -11.27 -0.98 15.11
C VAL A 128 -11.79 -2.40 15.21
N VAL A 129 -12.61 -2.81 14.24
CA VAL A 129 -13.25 -4.13 14.18
C VAL A 129 -12.67 -5.02 13.08
N GLY A 130 -11.77 -4.47 12.25
CA GLY A 130 -10.98 -5.23 11.31
C GLY A 130 -9.75 -4.46 10.89
N GLN A 131 -8.59 -5.11 10.90
CA GLN A 131 -7.36 -4.56 10.35
C GLN A 131 -6.55 -5.67 9.71
N TRP A 132 -6.12 -5.44 8.48
CA TRP A 132 -5.38 -6.44 7.70
C TRP A 132 -4.25 -5.76 6.97
N ASP A 133 -3.05 -6.31 7.15
CA ASP A 133 -1.93 -6.03 6.29
C ASP A 133 -2.09 -6.85 5.01
N PHE A 134 -1.78 -6.24 3.88
CA PHE A 134 -1.90 -6.86 2.58
C PHE A 134 -0.69 -6.55 1.69
N GLN A 135 -0.50 -7.40 0.69
CA GLN A 135 0.47 -7.21 -0.37
C GLN A 135 -0.25 -7.26 -1.72
N LEU A 136 0.03 -6.26 -2.54
CA LEU A 136 -0.33 -6.24 -3.96
C LEU A 136 0.88 -6.67 -4.80
N THR A 137 0.64 -7.47 -5.82
CA THR A 137 1.65 -7.88 -6.79
C THR A 137 1.09 -7.72 -8.20
N LYS A 138 1.80 -7.02 -9.09
CA LYS A 138 1.37 -6.82 -10.48
C LYS A 138 1.15 -8.17 -11.15
N ALA A 139 -0.06 -8.41 -11.66
CA ALA A 139 -0.34 -9.55 -12.52
C ALA A 139 0.00 -9.11 -13.96
N GLY A 140 0.96 -9.79 -14.58
CA GLY A 140 1.58 -9.38 -15.84
C GLY A 140 0.64 -9.20 -17.02
#